data_AF-A0A1C6P4V9-F1
#
_entry.id   AF-A0A1C6P4V9-F1
#
_cell.length_a   1.000
_cell.length_b   1.000
_cell.length_c   1.000
_cell.angle_alpha   90.00
_cell.angle_beta   90.00
_cell.angle_gamma   90.00
#
_symmetry.space_group_name_H-M   'P 1'
#
loop_
_entity.id
_entity.type
_entity.pdbx_description
1 polymer ?
#
loop_
_entity_poly.entity_id
_entity_poly.type
_entity_poly.pdbx_seq_one_letter_code
_entity_poly.pdbx_strand_id
1 'polypeptide(L)'
;MNDRVGWNELPLGLRTLVEMAAGQVIRAGSVTDGLNCSLATRIDTAGGGRLFLKGVRDDDLAQVTALACEDTLNEHVTGVSPPVLYRFRAEGWYCLGFGFAEGRYADLGTGSRDLGAVAASLRGLPAVPLPGLPVPDLAERFAGHLDPAESASLKGRCLLHTDLNPHNILIDGRTSAAWFLDWAMPAVGPPWVDPAYVAVRLMECGQPAGDALAWLSGFTSWRDADPLAVKAFVDGTCREWTARIGERGATPSNERYQALLSGI
;
A
#
# COMPACT_ATOMS: atom_id res chain seq x y z
N MET A 1 -2.94 5.32 19.66
CA MET A 1 -3.31 3.92 19.39
C MET A 1 -4.80 3.94 19.11
N ASN A 2 -5.21 3.66 17.89
CA ASN A 2 -6.64 3.51 17.59
C ASN A 2 -7.09 2.17 18.15
N ASP A 3 -8.03 2.20 19.09
CA ASP A 3 -8.65 0.97 19.59
C ASP A 3 -9.39 0.30 18.44
N ARG A 4 -8.99 -0.94 18.14
CA ARG A 4 -9.60 -1.74 17.08
C ARG A 4 -10.96 -2.23 17.56
N VAL A 5 -11.99 -1.95 16.78
CA VAL A 5 -13.38 -2.32 17.05
C VAL A 5 -13.68 -3.63 16.32
N GLY A 6 -14.12 -4.64 17.05
CA GLY A 6 -14.59 -5.90 16.47
C GLY A 6 -16.00 -5.76 15.90
N TRP A 7 -16.38 -6.69 15.01
CA TRP A 7 -17.72 -6.72 14.41
C TRP A 7 -18.86 -6.56 15.42
N ASN A 8 -18.83 -7.29 16.53
CA ASN A 8 -19.91 -7.28 17.52
C ASN A 8 -20.04 -5.95 18.30
N GLU A 9 -19.01 -5.11 18.25
CA GLU A 9 -18.98 -3.79 18.89
C GLU A 9 -19.48 -2.68 17.95
N LEU A 10 -19.73 -3.01 16.68
CA LEU A 10 -20.29 -2.07 15.72
C LEU A 10 -21.77 -1.77 16.02
N PRO A 11 -22.21 -0.52 15.77
CA PRO A 11 -23.60 -0.13 15.87
C PRO A 11 -24.54 -1.06 15.11
N LEU A 12 -25.72 -1.33 15.68
CA LEU A 12 -26.67 -2.29 15.12
C LEU A 12 -27.11 -1.91 13.70
N GLY A 13 -27.36 -0.62 13.44
CA GLY A 13 -27.79 -0.15 12.13
C GLY A 13 -26.72 -0.43 11.06
N LEU A 14 -25.44 -0.18 11.38
CA LEU A 14 -24.35 -0.51 10.48
C LEU A 14 -24.24 -2.02 10.20
N ARG A 15 -24.32 -2.86 11.24
CA ARG A 15 -24.30 -4.32 11.06
C ARG A 15 -25.46 -4.80 10.19
N THR A 16 -26.66 -4.28 10.41
CA THR A 16 -27.84 -4.58 9.60
C THR A 16 -27.65 -4.17 8.14
N LEU A 17 -27.08 -3.00 7.85
CA LEU A 17 -26.80 -2.58 6.47
C LEU A 17 -25.83 -3.53 5.77
N VAL A 18 -24.78 -3.95 6.47
CA VAL A 18 -23.80 -4.92 5.93
C VAL A 18 -24.49 -6.26 5.65
N GLU A 19 -25.29 -6.78 6.58
CA GLU A 19 -26.01 -8.05 6.40
C GLU A 19 -27.07 -7.99 5.29
N MET A 20 -27.74 -6.86 5.11
CA MET A 20 -28.70 -6.64 4.02
C MET A 20 -28.02 -6.65 2.64
N ALA A 21 -26.80 -6.11 2.54
CA ALA A 21 -26.08 -6.02 1.28
C ALA A 21 -25.30 -7.31 0.94
N ALA A 22 -24.59 -7.87 1.91
CA ALA A 22 -23.65 -8.98 1.70
C ALA A 22 -24.19 -10.37 2.13
N GLY A 23 -25.35 -10.39 2.80
CA GLY A 23 -25.93 -11.58 3.43
C GLY A 23 -25.60 -11.69 4.92
N GLN A 24 -26.38 -12.50 5.63
CA GLN A 24 -26.26 -12.71 7.07
C GLN A 24 -24.84 -13.12 7.46
N VAL A 25 -24.24 -12.43 8.44
CA VAL A 25 -22.89 -12.72 8.91
C VAL A 25 -22.93 -13.90 9.87
N ILE A 26 -22.24 -14.98 9.51
CA ILE A 26 -22.14 -16.20 10.34
C ILE A 26 -20.83 -16.25 11.12
N ARG A 27 -19.80 -15.57 10.63
CA ARG A 27 -18.50 -15.46 11.29
C ARG A 27 -17.85 -14.13 10.94
N ALA A 28 -17.27 -13.50 11.95
CA ALA A 28 -16.43 -12.32 11.81
C ALA A 28 -15.15 -12.52 12.61
N GLY A 29 -14.00 -12.16 12.03
CA GLY A 29 -12.70 -12.22 12.71
C GLY A 29 -11.90 -10.96 12.43
N SER A 30 -11.49 -10.26 13.49
CA SER A 30 -10.62 -9.09 13.38
C SER A 30 -9.27 -9.51 12.80
N VAL A 31 -8.79 -8.74 11.82
CA VAL A 31 -7.44 -8.90 11.28
C VAL A 31 -6.52 -7.99 12.08
N THR A 32 -5.48 -8.56 12.69
CA THR A 32 -4.58 -7.83 13.59
C THR A 32 -3.44 -7.12 12.88
N ASP A 33 -3.01 -7.65 11.75
CA ASP A 33 -1.72 -7.27 11.15
C ASP A 33 -1.85 -6.07 10.21
N GLY A 34 -0.87 -5.16 10.26
CA GLY A 34 -0.58 -4.21 9.18
C GLY A 34 -1.53 -3.03 8.93
N LEU A 35 -2.66 -2.92 9.65
CA LEU A 35 -3.71 -1.96 9.27
C LEU A 35 -3.87 -0.81 10.27
N ASN A 36 -3.79 0.42 9.77
CA ASN A 36 -4.09 1.65 10.53
C ASN A 36 -5.56 2.06 10.35
N CYS A 37 -6.50 1.17 10.67
CA CYS A 37 -7.93 1.47 10.67
C CYS A 37 -8.64 0.97 11.92
N SER A 38 -9.68 1.68 12.33
CA SER A 38 -10.51 1.35 13.50
C SER A 38 -11.24 0.02 13.36
N LEU A 39 -11.58 -0.40 12.13
CA LEU A 39 -12.21 -1.68 11.82
C LEU A 39 -11.47 -2.36 10.67
N ALA A 40 -11.04 -3.60 10.90
CA ALA A 40 -10.48 -4.51 9.90
C ALA A 40 -10.97 -5.91 10.21
N THR A 41 -11.93 -6.42 9.45
CA THR A 41 -12.61 -7.68 9.78
C THR A 41 -12.84 -8.52 8.55
N ARG A 42 -12.45 -9.80 8.62
CA ARG A 42 -12.93 -10.81 7.68
C ARG A 42 -14.35 -11.21 8.06
N ILE A 43 -15.26 -11.19 7.09
CA ILE A 43 -16.66 -11.58 7.26
C ILE A 43 -16.95 -12.78 6.36
N ASP A 44 -17.52 -13.83 6.95
CA ASP A 44 -18.08 -14.98 6.24
C ASP A 44 -19.61 -14.91 6.36
N THR A 45 -20.33 -15.06 5.24
CA THR A 45 -21.79 -14.94 5.18
C THR A 45 -22.48 -16.29 4.93
N ALA A 46 -23.73 -16.41 5.35
CA ALA A 46 -24.51 -17.66 5.26
C ALA A 46 -24.65 -18.19 3.81
N GLY A 47 -24.61 -17.30 2.82
CA GLY A 47 -24.64 -17.63 1.39
C GLY A 47 -23.32 -18.14 0.82
N GLY A 48 -22.29 -18.34 1.66
CA GLY A 48 -20.94 -18.74 1.23
C GLY A 48 -20.07 -17.59 0.72
N GLY A 49 -20.56 -16.34 0.80
CA GLY A 49 -19.80 -15.15 0.47
C GLY A 49 -18.76 -14.83 1.53
N ARG A 50 -17.64 -14.22 1.10
CA ARG A 50 -16.63 -13.67 2.01
C ARG A 50 -16.23 -12.27 1.56
N LEU A 51 -16.05 -11.39 2.53
CA LEU A 51 -15.58 -10.03 2.30
C LEU A 51 -14.61 -9.58 3.39
N PHE A 52 -13.78 -8.61 3.06
CA PHE A 52 -12.96 -7.89 4.02
C PHE A 52 -13.59 -6.52 4.27
N LEU A 53 -13.94 -6.24 5.52
CA LEU A 53 -14.57 -4.98 5.92
C LEU A 53 -13.51 -4.08 6.57
N LYS A 54 -13.22 -2.95 5.92
CA LYS A 54 -12.37 -1.87 6.45
C LYS A 54 -13.28 -0.71 6.85
N GLY A 55 -13.05 -0.11 8.01
CA GLY A 55 -13.89 0.99 8.48
C GLY A 55 -13.20 1.93 9.44
N VAL A 56 -13.69 3.17 9.46
CA VAL A 56 -13.16 4.29 10.23
C VAL A 56 -14.32 5.07 10.85
N ARG A 57 -14.04 5.79 11.94
CA ARG A 57 -15.02 6.70 12.55
C ARG A 57 -15.13 7.98 11.72
N ASP A 58 -16.35 8.49 11.57
CA ASP A 58 -16.64 9.68 10.76
C ASP A 58 -16.01 10.97 11.32
N ASP A 59 -15.69 11.00 12.61
CA ASP A 59 -15.03 12.13 13.29
C ASP A 59 -13.50 12.11 13.16
N ASP A 60 -12.91 11.01 12.70
CA ASP A 60 -11.49 10.93 12.35
C ASP A 60 -11.28 11.32 10.88
N LEU A 61 -11.18 12.63 10.65
CA LEU A 61 -11.05 13.20 9.30
C LEU A 61 -9.83 12.67 8.53
N ALA A 62 -8.73 12.35 9.21
CA ALA A 62 -7.52 11.85 8.56
C ALA A 62 -7.75 10.42 8.03
N GLN A 63 -8.32 9.54 8.86
CA GLN A 63 -8.66 8.18 8.44
C GLN A 63 -9.79 8.16 7.39
N VAL A 64 -10.78 9.05 7.49
CA VAL A 64 -11.83 9.21 6.47
C VAL A 64 -11.22 9.63 5.13
N THR A 65 -10.29 10.59 5.13
CA THR A 65 -9.61 11.03 3.90
C THR A 65 -8.82 9.89 3.27
N ALA A 66 -8.07 9.13 4.07
CA ALA A 66 -7.33 7.95 3.62
C ALA A 66 -8.25 6.88 3.02
N LEU A 67 -9.34 6.51 3.71
CA LEU A 67 -10.28 5.50 3.22
C LEU A 67 -11.04 5.96 1.98
N ALA A 68 -11.37 7.26 1.88
CA ALA A 68 -12.00 7.83 0.69
C ALA A 68 -11.06 7.83 -0.53
N CYS A 69 -9.77 8.06 -0.31
CA CYS A 69 -8.75 7.94 -1.34
C CYS A 69 -8.70 6.51 -1.90
N GLU A 70 -8.64 5.51 -1.01
CA GLU A 70 -8.65 4.09 -1.39
C GLU A 70 -9.93 3.71 -2.14
N ASP A 71 -11.10 4.16 -1.67
CA ASP A 71 -12.38 3.91 -2.35
C ASP A 71 -12.37 4.42 -3.80
N THR A 72 -11.93 5.68 -3.95
CA THR A 72 -11.95 6.37 -5.23
C THR A 72 -10.96 5.74 -6.21
N LEU A 73 -9.80 5.30 -5.72
CA LEU A 73 -8.80 4.64 -6.55
C LEU A 73 -9.16 3.23 -6.96
N ASN A 74 -9.97 2.52 -6.16
CA ASN A 74 -10.17 1.09 -6.33
C ASN A 74 -10.64 0.70 -7.74
N GLU A 75 -11.50 1.50 -8.36
CA GLU A 75 -12.01 1.28 -9.72
C GLU A 75 -10.91 1.30 -10.79
N HIS A 76 -9.80 1.99 -10.53
CA HIS A 76 -8.65 2.12 -11.44
C HIS A 76 -7.63 1.00 -11.22
N VAL A 77 -7.58 0.40 -10.02
CA VAL A 77 -6.58 -0.61 -9.63
C VAL A 77 -7.13 -2.04 -9.57
N THR A 78 -8.29 -2.32 -10.17
CA THR A 78 -8.96 -3.65 -10.12
C THR A 78 -8.12 -4.84 -10.59
N GLY A 79 -7.09 -4.62 -11.41
CA GLY A 79 -6.15 -5.67 -11.83
C GLY A 79 -5.04 -5.99 -10.83
N VAL A 80 -4.85 -5.15 -9.81
CA VAL A 80 -3.78 -5.25 -8.80
C VAL A 80 -4.26 -5.03 -7.37
N SER A 81 -5.55 -4.75 -7.14
CA SER A 81 -6.17 -4.67 -5.81
C SER A 81 -7.53 -5.38 -5.79
N PRO A 82 -7.95 -5.96 -4.65
CA PRO A 82 -9.30 -6.54 -4.52
C PRO A 82 -10.38 -5.47 -4.73
N PRO A 83 -11.48 -5.79 -5.43
CA PRO A 83 -12.52 -4.80 -5.72
C PRO A 83 -13.32 -4.41 -4.48
N VAL A 84 -13.67 -3.14 -4.33
CA VAL A 84 -14.69 -2.65 -3.40
C VAL A 84 -16.05 -3.10 -3.94
N LEU A 85 -16.74 -3.94 -3.18
CA LEU A 85 -18.07 -4.46 -3.50
C LEU A 85 -19.18 -3.61 -2.87
N TYR A 86 -18.91 -3.05 -1.69
CA TYR A 86 -19.90 -2.33 -0.90
C TYR A 86 -19.31 -1.10 -0.22
N ARG A 87 -20.15 -0.06 -0.07
CA ARG A 87 -19.84 1.17 0.65
C ARG A 87 -20.93 1.41 1.67
N PHE A 88 -20.53 1.62 2.92
CA PHE A 88 -21.47 1.82 4.03
C PHE A 88 -21.12 3.11 4.76
N ARG A 89 -22.15 3.89 5.10
CA ARG A 89 -22.01 5.01 6.02
C ARG A 89 -23.22 5.10 6.92
N ALA A 90 -23.04 4.87 8.22
CA ALA A 90 -24.12 4.88 9.19
C ALA A 90 -23.58 5.04 10.61
N GLU A 91 -24.34 5.72 11.46
CA GLU A 91 -24.10 5.78 12.91
C GLU A 91 -22.65 6.17 13.29
N GLY A 92 -22.08 7.14 12.56
CA GLY A 92 -20.74 7.67 12.79
C GLY A 92 -19.60 6.82 12.25
N TRP A 93 -19.87 5.93 11.29
CA TRP A 93 -18.88 5.10 10.61
C TRP A 93 -18.93 5.28 9.10
N TYR A 94 -17.75 5.23 8.48
CA TYR A 94 -17.56 5.03 7.06
C TYR A 94 -16.78 3.74 6.82
N CYS A 95 -17.34 2.82 6.03
CA CYS A 95 -16.77 1.49 5.77
C CYS A 95 -16.81 1.09 4.30
N LEU A 96 -15.79 0.34 3.89
CA LEU A 96 -15.68 -0.31 2.58
C LEU A 96 -15.67 -1.84 2.77
N GLY A 97 -16.50 -2.53 2.01
CA GLY A 97 -16.51 -3.99 1.91
C GLY A 97 -15.80 -4.44 0.64
N PHE A 98 -14.61 -5.00 0.77
CA PHE A 98 -13.81 -5.51 -0.34
C PHE A 98 -14.12 -6.98 -0.61
N GLY A 99 -14.00 -7.40 -1.87
CA GLY A 99 -13.94 -8.80 -2.24
C GLY A 99 -12.83 -9.49 -1.46
N PHE A 100 -13.13 -10.64 -0.86
CA PHE A 100 -12.13 -11.34 -0.06
C PHE A 100 -11.12 -12.06 -0.97
N ALA A 101 -9.89 -11.55 -1.01
CA ALA A 101 -8.77 -12.25 -1.61
C ALA A 101 -8.30 -13.35 -0.65
N GLU A 102 -8.47 -14.61 -1.05
CA GLU A 102 -7.90 -15.75 -0.31
C GLU A 102 -6.39 -15.79 -0.56
N GLY A 103 -5.60 -15.70 0.49
CA GLY A 103 -4.15 -15.67 0.33
C GLY A 103 -3.39 -15.57 1.64
N ARG A 104 -2.09 -15.32 1.50
CA ARG A 104 -1.19 -15.03 2.62
C ARG A 104 -0.39 -13.79 2.31
N TYR A 105 0.05 -13.07 3.34
CA TYR A 105 0.98 -11.96 3.14
C TYR A 105 2.27 -12.45 2.48
N ALA A 106 2.85 -11.58 1.66
CA ALA A 106 4.07 -11.89 0.94
C ALA A 106 5.23 -12.07 1.91
N ASP A 107 6.02 -13.12 1.69
CA ASP A 107 7.33 -13.27 2.30
C ASP A 107 8.34 -12.52 1.42
N LEU A 108 8.99 -11.51 1.99
CA LEU A 108 10.02 -10.72 1.32
C LEU A 108 11.44 -11.11 1.76
N GLY A 109 11.59 -12.20 2.53
CA GLY A 109 12.87 -12.72 3.00
C GLY A 109 13.70 -13.42 1.92
N THR A 110 14.95 -13.74 2.27
CA THR A 110 15.91 -14.40 1.39
C THR A 110 15.40 -15.74 0.88
N GLY A 111 15.45 -15.94 -0.45
CA GLY A 111 15.00 -17.19 -1.08
C GLY A 111 13.48 -17.34 -1.18
N SER A 112 12.71 -16.29 -0.87
CA SER A 112 11.26 -16.30 -1.02
C SER A 112 10.84 -16.60 -2.46
N ARG A 113 9.77 -17.39 -2.59
CA ARG A 113 9.13 -17.72 -3.87
C ARG A 113 8.16 -16.64 -4.35
N ASP A 114 7.88 -15.64 -3.51
CA ASP A 114 6.85 -14.63 -3.77
C ASP A 114 7.35 -13.50 -4.66
N LEU A 115 8.67 -13.28 -4.69
CA LEU A 115 9.30 -12.15 -5.38
C LEU A 115 8.99 -12.09 -6.88
N GLY A 116 8.75 -13.26 -7.51
CA GLY A 116 8.32 -13.34 -8.90
C GLY A 116 6.92 -12.79 -9.12
N ALA A 117 5.98 -13.12 -8.24
CA ALA A 117 4.60 -12.63 -8.30
C ALA A 117 4.51 -11.12 -7.98
N VAL A 118 5.29 -10.66 -7.00
CA VAL A 118 5.41 -9.24 -6.66
C VAL A 118 5.96 -8.46 -7.86
N ALA A 119 7.03 -8.95 -8.48
CA ALA A 119 7.61 -8.30 -9.65
C ALA A 119 6.67 -8.29 -10.86
N ALA A 120 5.93 -9.38 -11.10
CA ALA A 120 4.94 -9.43 -12.18
C ALA A 120 3.85 -8.37 -12.00
N SER A 121 3.33 -8.20 -10.79
CA SER A 121 2.26 -7.25 -10.49
C SER A 121 2.76 -5.79 -10.54
N LEU A 122 3.98 -5.53 -10.03
CA LEU A 122 4.65 -4.23 -10.17
C LEU A 122 4.89 -3.84 -11.63
N ARG A 123 5.21 -4.80 -12.51
CA ARG A 123 5.38 -4.52 -13.96
C ARG A 123 4.06 -4.14 -14.65
N GLY A 124 2.93 -4.57 -14.11
CA GLY A 124 1.61 -4.19 -14.60
C GLY A 124 1.18 -2.79 -14.15
N LEU A 125 1.69 -2.31 -13.03
CA LEU A 125 1.24 -1.06 -12.41
C LEU A 125 1.39 0.19 -13.29
N PRO A 126 2.47 0.39 -14.07
CA PRO A 126 2.58 1.52 -14.98
C PRO A 126 1.50 1.59 -16.08
N ALA A 127 0.80 0.48 -16.35
CA ALA A 127 -0.30 0.44 -17.30
C ALA A 127 -1.65 0.86 -16.69
N VAL A 128 -1.73 1.04 -15.37
CA VAL A 128 -2.93 1.56 -14.70
C VAL A 128 -3.12 3.02 -15.10
N PRO A 129 -4.27 3.38 -15.70
CA PRO A 129 -4.58 4.77 -16.02
C PRO A 129 -4.59 5.63 -14.76
N LEU A 130 -4.01 6.83 -14.85
CA LEU A 130 -4.18 7.81 -13.79
C LEU A 130 -5.67 8.15 -13.66
N PRO A 131 -6.20 8.19 -12.43
CA PRO A 131 -7.57 8.63 -12.23
C PRO A 131 -7.71 10.10 -12.66
N GLY A 132 -8.88 10.49 -13.14
CA GLY A 132 -9.20 11.91 -13.44
C GLY A 132 -9.38 12.78 -12.19
N LEU A 133 -8.72 12.42 -11.09
CA LEU A 133 -8.90 12.93 -9.75
C LEU A 133 -7.55 13.38 -9.18
N PRO A 134 -7.52 14.32 -8.23
CA PRO A 134 -6.27 14.80 -7.67
C PRO A 134 -5.58 13.70 -6.85
N VAL A 135 -4.49 13.17 -7.38
CA VAL A 135 -3.52 12.33 -6.67
C VAL A 135 -2.25 13.17 -6.50
N PRO A 136 -1.67 13.26 -5.28
CA PRO A 136 -0.52 14.10 -5.02
C PRO A 136 0.70 13.64 -5.82
N ASP A 137 1.55 14.57 -6.23
CA ASP A 137 2.84 14.22 -6.81
C ASP A 137 3.75 13.60 -5.74
N LEU A 138 4.60 12.66 -6.13
CA LEU A 138 5.54 12.00 -5.22
C LEU A 138 6.40 13.01 -4.46
N ALA A 139 6.86 14.06 -5.14
CA ALA A 139 7.72 15.09 -4.56
C ALA A 139 7.06 15.85 -3.40
N GLU A 140 5.74 15.93 -3.35
CA GLU A 140 5.01 16.60 -2.25
C GLU A 140 5.20 15.87 -0.92
N ARG A 141 5.50 14.57 -0.93
CA ARG A 141 5.82 13.80 0.28
C ARG A 141 7.10 14.25 0.96
N PHE A 142 7.99 14.84 0.19
CA PHE A 142 9.28 15.35 0.65
C PHE A 142 9.27 16.88 0.71
N ALA A 143 8.10 17.50 0.83
CA ALA A 143 7.96 18.94 0.92
C ALA A 143 8.85 19.51 2.05
N GLY A 144 9.68 20.49 1.72
CA GLY A 144 10.66 21.08 2.64
C GLY A 144 11.98 20.30 2.77
N HIS A 145 12.09 19.13 2.12
CA HIS A 145 13.30 18.29 2.13
C HIS A 145 13.99 18.18 0.76
N LEU A 146 13.34 18.67 -0.30
CA LEU A 146 13.88 18.75 -1.65
C LEU A 146 14.01 20.20 -2.12
N ASP A 147 15.06 20.48 -2.89
CA ASP A 147 15.13 21.71 -3.67
C ASP A 147 14.22 21.64 -4.93
N PRO A 148 13.99 22.76 -5.64
CA PRO A 148 13.11 22.76 -6.81
C PRO A 148 13.54 21.83 -7.95
N ALA A 149 14.85 21.62 -8.15
CA ALA A 149 15.36 20.75 -9.20
C ALA A 149 15.19 19.28 -8.82
N GLU A 150 15.51 18.93 -7.56
CA GLU A 150 15.24 17.61 -6.98
C GLU A 150 13.74 17.28 -7.07
N SER A 151 12.87 18.21 -6.68
CA SER A 151 11.41 18.06 -6.77
C SER A 151 10.93 17.84 -8.21
N ALA A 152 11.45 18.61 -9.17
CA ALA A 152 11.09 18.47 -10.59
C ALA A 152 11.54 17.12 -11.18
N SER A 153 12.68 16.58 -10.74
CA SER A 153 13.20 15.29 -11.20
C SER A 153 12.33 14.09 -10.80
N LEU A 154 11.50 14.24 -9.76
CA LEU A 154 10.57 13.22 -9.28
C LEU A 154 9.17 13.31 -9.90
N LYS A 155 8.96 14.17 -10.90
CA LYS A 155 7.69 14.17 -11.64
C LYS A 155 7.56 12.92 -12.51
N GLY A 156 6.34 12.44 -12.67
CA GLY A 156 6.05 11.29 -13.51
C GLY A 156 4.60 11.21 -13.91
N ARG A 157 4.20 10.08 -14.49
CA ARG A 157 2.83 9.85 -14.99
C ARG A 157 2.27 8.48 -14.58
N CYS A 158 2.92 7.81 -13.64
CA CYS A 158 2.50 6.50 -13.17
C CYS A 158 1.88 6.64 -11.79
N LEU A 159 0.77 5.94 -11.57
CA LEU A 159 0.20 5.77 -10.25
C LEU A 159 1.16 4.91 -9.41
N LEU A 160 1.48 5.39 -8.22
CA LEU A 160 2.35 4.73 -7.25
C LEU A 160 1.55 4.38 -5.99
N HIS A 161 1.85 3.21 -5.42
CA HIS A 161 1.32 2.76 -4.14
C HIS A 161 2.05 3.43 -2.96
N THR A 162 3.36 3.57 -3.04
CA THR A 162 4.27 4.19 -2.06
C THR A 162 4.40 3.53 -0.67
N ASP A 163 3.55 2.54 -0.34
CA ASP A 163 3.67 1.77 0.91
C ASP A 163 3.55 0.24 0.73
N LEU A 164 4.32 -0.33 -0.20
CA LEU A 164 4.35 -1.78 -0.44
C LEU A 164 5.25 -2.53 0.57
N ASN A 165 4.85 -2.50 1.85
CA ASN A 165 5.42 -3.36 2.87
C ASN A 165 4.80 -4.79 2.82
N PRO A 166 5.40 -5.81 3.46
CA PRO A 166 4.89 -7.19 3.40
C PRO A 166 3.41 -7.37 3.77
N HIS A 167 2.87 -6.52 4.64
CA HIS A 167 1.47 -6.60 5.08
C HIS A 167 0.50 -5.93 4.09
N ASN A 168 1.00 -5.17 3.13
CA ASN A 168 0.20 -4.58 2.04
C ASN A 168 0.32 -5.38 0.74
N ILE A 169 0.98 -6.54 0.77
CA ILE A 169 1.10 -7.44 -0.38
C ILE A 169 0.52 -8.80 -0.01
N LEU A 170 -0.54 -9.21 -0.69
CA LEU A 170 -1.17 -10.51 -0.51
C LEU A 170 -0.91 -11.40 -1.72
N ILE A 171 -0.35 -12.58 -1.49
CA ILE A 171 -0.21 -13.61 -2.51
C ILE A 171 -1.48 -14.44 -2.56
N ASP A 172 -2.18 -14.36 -3.68
CA ASP A 172 -3.43 -15.05 -3.92
C ASP A 172 -3.22 -16.57 -3.92
N GLY A 173 -3.96 -17.29 -3.09
CA GLY A 173 -3.80 -18.74 -2.93
C GLY A 173 -4.25 -19.56 -4.13
N ARG A 174 -4.99 -18.96 -5.08
CA ARG A 174 -5.55 -19.66 -6.25
C ARG A 174 -4.72 -19.40 -7.51
N THR A 175 -4.34 -18.15 -7.72
CA THR A 175 -3.65 -17.68 -8.92
C THR A 175 -2.15 -17.46 -8.69
N SER A 176 -1.70 -17.38 -7.43
CA SER A 176 -0.35 -16.94 -7.05
C SER A 176 0.01 -15.54 -7.53
N ALA A 177 -0.96 -14.74 -7.94
CA ALA A 177 -0.76 -13.32 -8.24
C ALA A 177 -0.58 -12.52 -6.94
N ALA A 178 0.10 -11.37 -7.02
CA ALA A 178 0.22 -10.46 -5.89
C ALA A 178 -0.84 -9.36 -5.98
N TRP A 179 -1.63 -9.22 -4.92
CA TRP A 179 -2.54 -8.11 -4.69
C TRP A 179 -1.87 -7.05 -3.82
N PHE A 180 -1.97 -5.79 -4.22
CA PHE A 180 -1.56 -4.63 -3.45
C PHE A 180 -2.78 -4.06 -2.71
N LEU A 181 -2.70 -4.15 -1.39
CA LEU A 181 -3.73 -3.72 -0.44
C LEU A 181 -3.38 -2.33 0.10
N ASP A 182 -4.39 -1.59 0.55
CA ASP A 182 -4.23 -0.29 1.22
C ASP A 182 -3.70 0.83 0.33
N TRP A 183 -4.55 1.29 -0.59
CA TRP A 183 -4.30 2.44 -1.47
C TRP A 183 -4.60 3.79 -0.79
N ALA A 184 -4.43 3.90 0.53
CA ALA A 184 -4.71 5.11 1.30
C ALA A 184 -3.79 6.29 0.95
N MET A 185 -2.55 5.99 0.56
CA MET A 185 -1.49 6.98 0.34
C MET A 185 -0.91 6.80 -1.07
N PRO A 186 -1.64 7.04 -2.15
CA PRO A 186 -1.07 6.99 -3.50
C PRO A 186 -0.17 8.19 -3.79
N ALA A 187 0.58 8.12 -4.87
CA ALA A 187 1.20 9.29 -5.48
C ALA A 187 1.27 9.15 -7.00
N VAL A 188 1.54 10.23 -7.71
CA VAL A 188 1.96 10.21 -9.11
C VAL A 188 3.47 10.42 -9.18
N GLY A 189 4.17 9.57 -9.93
CA GLY A 189 5.63 9.69 -10.03
C GLY A 189 6.28 8.72 -11.01
N PRO A 190 7.61 8.55 -10.90
CA PRO A 190 8.38 7.66 -11.76
C PRO A 190 8.06 6.18 -11.50
N PRO A 191 7.93 5.33 -12.54
CA PRO A 191 7.49 3.94 -12.41
C PRO A 191 8.47 3.01 -11.69
N TRP A 192 9.68 3.48 -11.36
CA TRP A 192 10.68 2.71 -10.65
C TRP A 192 10.61 2.87 -9.13
N VAL A 193 9.79 3.81 -8.62
CA VAL A 193 9.73 4.15 -7.19
C VAL A 193 9.16 3.03 -6.34
N ASP A 194 8.03 2.43 -6.72
CA ASP A 194 7.48 1.29 -5.98
C ASP A 194 8.41 0.06 -5.99
N PRO A 195 9.03 -0.33 -7.13
CA PRO A 195 10.12 -1.31 -7.12
C PRO A 195 11.25 -0.93 -6.15
N ALA A 196 11.70 0.32 -6.13
CA ALA A 196 12.76 0.76 -5.22
C ALA A 196 12.35 0.67 -3.74
N TYR A 197 11.11 1.06 -3.39
CA TYR A 197 10.55 0.85 -2.06
C TYR A 197 10.54 -0.63 -1.67
N VAL A 198 10.11 -1.52 -2.56
CA VAL A 198 10.11 -2.96 -2.29
C VAL A 198 11.53 -3.47 -2.10
N ALA A 199 12.51 -3.03 -2.90
CA ALA A 199 13.91 -3.41 -2.72
C ALA A 199 14.45 -3.03 -1.32
N VAL A 200 14.09 -1.85 -0.81
CA VAL A 200 14.39 -1.48 0.59
C VAL A 200 13.70 -2.42 1.57
N ARG A 201 12.43 -2.79 1.34
CA ARG A 201 11.73 -3.79 2.18
C ARG A 201 12.40 -5.17 2.15
N LEU A 202 12.97 -5.60 1.02
CA LEU A 202 13.77 -6.84 0.96
C LEU A 202 14.95 -6.77 1.94
N MET A 203 15.67 -5.65 1.97
CA MET A 203 16.79 -5.43 2.89
C MET A 203 16.33 -5.35 4.36
N GLU A 204 15.15 -4.79 4.61
CA GLU A 204 14.53 -4.79 5.96
C GLU A 204 14.14 -6.20 6.41
N CYS A 205 13.71 -7.07 5.48
CA CYS A 205 13.45 -8.49 5.71
C CYS A 205 14.73 -9.36 5.74
N GLY A 206 15.91 -8.74 5.80
CA GLY A 206 17.19 -9.42 6.03
C GLY A 206 17.91 -9.89 4.76
N GLN A 207 17.45 -9.52 3.57
CA GLN A 207 18.22 -9.78 2.36
C GLN A 207 19.48 -8.92 2.28
N PRO A 208 20.60 -9.45 1.77
CA PRO A 208 21.77 -8.63 1.41
C PRO A 208 21.40 -7.56 0.39
N ALA A 209 21.99 -6.36 0.51
CA ALA A 209 21.74 -5.27 -0.43
C ALA A 209 21.99 -5.65 -1.89
N GLY A 210 23.03 -6.46 -2.16
CA GLY A 210 23.33 -6.94 -3.51
C GLY A 210 22.20 -7.78 -4.12
N ASP A 211 21.54 -8.63 -3.33
CA ASP A 211 20.42 -9.46 -3.79
C ASP A 211 19.17 -8.60 -4.06
N ALA A 212 18.91 -7.63 -3.19
CA ALA A 212 17.81 -6.67 -3.38
C ALA A 212 18.01 -5.81 -4.65
N LEU A 213 19.24 -5.34 -4.90
CA LEU A 213 19.59 -4.58 -6.10
C LEU A 213 19.54 -5.45 -7.37
N ALA A 214 19.94 -6.73 -7.27
CA ALA A 214 19.82 -7.68 -8.38
C ALA A 214 18.35 -7.92 -8.75
N TRP A 215 17.46 -8.06 -7.76
CA TRP A 215 16.01 -8.12 -7.99
C TRP A 215 15.47 -6.84 -8.63
N LEU A 216 15.87 -5.67 -8.12
CA LEU A 216 15.46 -4.36 -8.63
C LEU A 216 15.92 -4.12 -10.08
N SER A 217 17.09 -4.63 -10.45
CA SER A 217 17.63 -4.57 -11.82
C SER A 217 16.77 -5.34 -12.83
N GLY A 218 15.87 -6.21 -12.37
CA GLY A 218 14.87 -6.90 -13.19
C GLY A 218 13.74 -6.01 -13.73
N PHE A 219 13.72 -4.73 -13.37
CA PHE A 219 12.77 -3.74 -13.87
C PHE A 219 13.44 -2.81 -14.88
N THR A 220 12.90 -2.74 -16.10
CA THR A 220 13.39 -1.79 -17.12
C THR A 220 13.25 -0.34 -16.66
N SER A 221 12.16 0.00 -15.95
CA SER A 221 11.97 1.33 -15.38
C SER A 221 13.09 1.76 -14.43
N TRP A 222 13.69 0.82 -13.68
CA TRP A 222 14.82 1.09 -12.82
C TRP A 222 16.13 1.26 -13.60
N ARG A 223 16.40 0.34 -14.54
CA ARG A 223 17.62 0.40 -15.37
C ARG A 223 17.70 1.67 -16.22
N ASP A 224 16.56 2.21 -16.62
CA ASP A 224 16.46 3.45 -17.41
C ASP A 224 16.21 4.69 -16.53
N ALA A 225 16.23 4.56 -15.20
CA ALA A 225 15.98 5.67 -14.29
C ALA A 225 17.09 6.71 -14.38
N ASP A 226 16.72 8.00 -14.36
CA ASP A 226 17.69 9.09 -14.26
C ASP A 226 18.42 9.01 -12.90
N PRO A 227 19.76 8.87 -12.88
CA PRO A 227 20.53 8.83 -11.63
C PRO A 227 20.31 10.04 -10.72
N LEU A 228 20.04 11.22 -11.30
CA LEU A 228 19.74 12.43 -10.51
C LEU A 228 18.38 12.33 -9.82
N ALA A 229 17.37 11.79 -10.51
CA ALA A 229 16.05 11.57 -9.93
C ALA A 229 16.11 10.53 -8.80
N VAL A 230 16.90 9.47 -8.97
CA VAL A 230 17.04 8.46 -7.92
C VAL A 230 17.81 9.02 -6.72
N LYS A 231 18.85 9.81 -6.95
CA LYS A 231 19.53 10.54 -5.89
C LYS A 231 18.57 11.47 -5.14
N ALA A 232 17.73 12.24 -5.84
CA ALA A 232 16.73 13.11 -5.23
C ALA A 232 15.72 12.31 -4.38
N PHE A 233 15.25 11.16 -4.85
CA PHE A 233 14.37 10.28 -4.09
C PHE A 233 15.03 9.76 -2.79
N VAL A 234 16.26 9.25 -2.89
CA VAL A 234 17.02 8.74 -1.74
C VAL A 234 17.30 9.84 -0.73
N ASP A 235 17.79 10.98 -1.19
CA ASP A 235 18.10 12.12 -0.33
C ASP A 235 16.84 12.68 0.34
N GLY A 236 15.76 12.88 -0.42
CA GLY A 236 14.48 13.36 0.11
C GLY A 236 13.92 12.44 1.19
N THR A 237 13.94 11.13 0.93
CA THR A 237 13.49 10.11 1.90
C THR A 237 14.35 10.13 3.16
N CYS A 238 15.68 10.16 3.01
CA CYS A 238 16.58 10.17 4.16
C CYS A 238 16.45 11.47 4.98
N ARG A 239 16.33 12.63 4.34
CA ARG A 239 16.18 13.93 5.01
C ARG A 239 14.85 14.03 5.75
N GLU A 240 13.73 13.62 5.12
CA GLU A 240 12.41 13.58 5.77
C GLU A 240 12.42 12.66 6.99
N TRP A 241 12.92 11.43 6.82
CA TRP A 241 12.93 10.45 7.90
C TRP A 241 13.82 10.88 9.07
N THR A 242 14.99 11.46 8.77
CA THR A 242 15.89 12.04 9.77
C THR A 242 15.24 13.19 10.52
N ALA A 243 14.51 14.08 9.83
CA ALA A 243 13.78 15.16 10.48
C ALA A 243 12.68 14.64 11.40
N ARG A 244 12.04 13.51 11.04
CA ARG A 244 10.95 12.91 11.79
C ARG A 244 11.38 12.16 13.04
N ILE A 245 12.46 11.37 12.98
CA ILE A 245 12.86 10.47 14.08
C ILE A 245 14.29 10.69 14.61
N GLY A 246 15.01 11.65 14.05
CA GLY A 246 16.38 11.99 14.42
C GLY A 246 17.44 11.07 13.80
N GLU A 247 18.67 11.59 13.69
CA GLU A 247 19.82 10.97 13.01
C GLU A 247 20.03 9.49 13.39
N ARG A 248 20.18 9.22 14.70
CA ARG A 248 20.47 7.86 15.20
C ARG A 248 19.34 6.88 14.91
N GLY A 249 18.09 7.34 14.95
CA GLY A 249 16.93 6.51 14.66
C GLY A 249 16.82 6.20 13.17
N ALA A 250 17.17 7.17 12.32
CA ALA A 250 17.08 7.07 10.88
C ALA A 250 18.20 6.23 10.24
N THR A 251 19.40 6.16 10.84
CA THR A 251 20.57 5.49 10.28
C THR A 251 20.28 4.12 9.64
N PRO A 252 19.62 3.16 10.32
CA PRO A 252 19.41 1.84 9.73
C PRO A 252 18.51 1.85 8.49
N SER A 253 17.53 2.77 8.43
CA SER A 253 16.66 2.93 7.26
C SER A 253 17.42 3.66 6.15
N ASN A 254 18.09 4.77 6.48
CA ASN A 254 18.84 5.58 5.54
C ASN A 254 19.94 4.77 4.85
N GLU A 255 20.67 3.89 5.55
CA GLU A 255 21.68 3.02 4.95
C GLU A 255 21.11 2.14 3.83
N ARG A 256 19.88 1.63 3.98
CA ARG A 256 19.20 0.82 2.95
C ARG A 256 18.77 1.65 1.75
N TYR A 257 18.28 2.87 1.98
CA TYR A 257 17.99 3.79 0.88
C TYR A 257 19.26 4.22 0.14
N GLN A 258 20.35 4.49 0.87
CA GLN A 258 21.65 4.84 0.28
C GLN A 258 22.23 3.69 -0.56
N ALA A 259 21.97 2.43 -0.19
CA ALA A 259 22.38 1.27 -0.98
C ALA A 259 21.77 1.28 -2.40
N LEU A 260 20.59 1.88 -2.60
CA LEU A 260 19.97 2.03 -3.92
C LEU A 260 20.86 2.78 -4.91
N LEU A 261 21.67 3.74 -4.44
CA LEU A 261 22.57 4.52 -5.29
C LEU A 261 23.73 3.71 -5.86
N SER A 262 24.00 2.52 -5.31
CA SER A 262 25.05 1.62 -5.83
C SER A 262 24.57 0.74 -6.98
N GLY A 263 23.26 0.73 -7.26
CA GLY A 263 22.62 -0.11 -8.27
C GLY A 263 22.18 0.63 -9.54
N ILE A 264 22.69 1.84 -9.77
CA ILE A 264 22.42 2.72 -10.91
C ILE A 264 23.70 3.07 -11.64
#